data_AF-A0AAQ1P664-F1
#
_entry.id   AF-A0AAQ1P664-F1
#
_cell.length_a   1.000
_cell.length_b   1.000
_cell.length_c   1.000
_cell.angle_alpha   90.00
_cell.angle_beta   90.00
_cell.angle_gamma   90.00
#
_symmetry.space_group_name_H-M   'P 1'
#
loop_
_entity.id
_entity.type
_entity.pdbx_description
1 polymer ?
#
loop_
_entity_poly.entity_id
_entity_poly.type
_entity_poly.pdbx_seq_one_letter_code
_entity_poly.pdbx_strand_id
1 'polypeptide(L)' 'MIDQYDGRGQLWRVSEAHAQPYYNVEVPWYTLETIYDLQSGRYLALGMKNEEKRAYDFGFSASKADFQPAALRQSGIR' A
#
# COMPACT_ATOMS: atom_id res chain seq x y z
N MET A 1 -9.59 3.14 10.20
CA MET A 1 -8.53 3.35 11.21
C MET A 1 -8.20 2.01 11.85
N ILE A 2 -6.92 1.71 12.05
CA ILE A 2 -6.44 0.46 12.66
C ILE A 2 -5.34 0.78 13.68
N ASP A 3 -5.42 0.15 14.84
CA ASP A 3 -4.42 0.23 15.90
C ASP A 3 -3.43 -0.95 15.78
N GLN A 4 -2.13 -0.65 15.86
CA GLN A 4 -1.06 -1.63 15.73
C GLN A 4 -0.21 -1.63 16.99
N TYR A 5 -0.08 -2.80 17.62
CA TYR A 5 0.63 -2.99 18.88
C TYR A 5 1.97 -3.72 18.66
N ASP A 6 2.98 -3.39 19.47
CA ASP A 6 4.28 -4.07 19.45
C ASP A 6 4.29 -5.36 20.30
N GLY A 7 5.43 -6.06 20.32
CA GLY A 7 5.60 -7.31 21.08
C GLY A 7 5.50 -7.15 22.61
N ARG A 8 5.46 -5.92 23.14
CA ARG A 8 5.19 -5.61 24.55
C ARG A 8 3.72 -5.26 24.80
N GLY A 9 2.87 -5.30 23.77
CA GLY A 9 1.46 -4.91 23.84
C GLY A 9 1.24 -3.40 23.90
N GLN A 10 2.25 -2.59 23.58
CA GLN A 10 2.13 -1.13 23.57
C GLN A 10 1.67 -0.66 22.20
N LEU A 11 0.82 0.38 22.16
CA LEU A 11 0.43 1.00 20.89
C LEU A 11 1.69 1.57 20.22
N TRP A 12 1.96 1.07 19.02
CA TRP A 12 3.16 1.41 18.25
C TRP A 12 2.80 2.31 17.08
N ARG A 13 1.74 1.94 16.35
CA ARG A 13 1.30 2.68 15.17
C ARG A 13 -0.21 2.79 15.09
N VAL A 14 -0.64 3.84 14.43
CA VAL A 14 -2.04 4.06 14.04
C VAL A 14 -2.04 4.24 12.54
N SER A 15 -2.92 3.52 11.86
CA SER A 15 -3.10 3.62 10.41
C SER A 15 -4.47 4.18 10.07
N GLU A 16 -4.52 5.16 9.18
CA GLU A 16 -5.75 5.67 8.57
C GLU A 16 -5.77 5.35 7.08
N ALA A 17 -6.95 5.03 6.57
CA ALA A 17 -7.17 4.69 5.17
C ALA A 17 -8.34 5.51 4.65
N HIS A 18 -8.05 6.40 3.71
CA HIS A 18 -9.03 7.33 3.14
C HIS A 18 -9.73 6.64 1.98
N ALA A 19 -10.95 6.16 2.22
CA ALA A 19 -11.75 5.40 1.27
C ALA A 19 -12.05 6.19 -0.01
N GLN A 20 -11.85 5.52 -1.15
CA GLN A 20 -12.27 5.98 -2.46
C GLN A 20 -12.80 4.78 -3.26
N PRO A 21 -14.11 4.76 -3.58
CA PRO A 21 -14.68 3.74 -4.47
C PRO A 21 -14.26 3.99 -5.92
N TYR A 22 -13.83 2.93 -6.61
CA TYR A 22 -13.56 2.92 -8.05
C TYR A 22 -14.78 2.38 -8.79
N TYR A 23 -15.77 3.24 -9.00
CA TYR A 23 -17.10 2.85 -9.47
C TYR A 23 -17.11 2.08 -10.80
N ASN A 24 -16.16 2.39 -11.71
CA ASN A 24 -16.09 1.76 -13.03
C ASN A 24 -15.62 0.29 -12.98
N VAL A 25 -14.98 -0.13 -11.89
CA VAL A 25 -14.49 -1.51 -11.68
C VAL A 25 -15.03 -2.12 -10.39
N GLU A 26 -15.95 -1.42 -9.71
CA GLU A 26 -16.61 -1.85 -8.46
C GLU A 26 -15.66 -2.22 -7.32
N VAL A 27 -14.48 -1.58 -7.24
CA VAL A 27 -13.49 -1.85 -6.18
C VAL A 27 -13.56 -0.78 -5.07
N PRO A 28 -13.84 -1.18 -3.80
CA PRO A 28 -13.70 -0.28 -2.66
C PRO A 28 -12.23 -0.23 -2.24
N TRP A 29 -11.52 0.83 -2.64
CA TRP A 29 -10.09 1.00 -2.34
C TRP A 29 -9.84 2.28 -1.56
N TYR A 30 -8.57 2.65 -1.42
CA TYR A 30 -8.13 3.86 -0.74
C TYR A 30 -7.43 4.82 -1.71
N THR A 31 -7.56 6.12 -1.46
CA THR A 31 -6.83 7.17 -2.19
C THR A 31 -5.51 7.53 -1.52
N LEU A 32 -5.47 7.37 -0.19
CA LEU A 32 -4.34 7.66 0.66
C LEU A 32 -4.43 6.74 1.89
N GLU A 33 -3.29 6.21 2.29
CA GLU A 33 -3.10 5.57 3.59
C GLU A 33 -2.00 6.31 4.34
N THR A 34 -2.25 6.63 5.61
CA THR A 34 -1.27 7.24 6.50
C THR A 34 -0.98 6.29 7.65
N ILE A 35 0.30 6.08 7.93
CA ILE A 35 0.78 5.23 9.03
C ILE A 35 1.62 6.11 9.95
N TYR A 36 1.15 6.33 11.17
CA TYR A 36 1.82 7.14 12.19
C TYR A 36 2.60 6.21 13.12
N ASP A 37 3.91 6.42 13.26
CA ASP A 37 4.76 5.73 14.23
C ASP A 37 4.88 6.58 15.50
N LEU A 38 4.18 6.15 16.54
CA LEU A 38 4.00 6.92 17.77
C LEU A 38 5.27 6.98 18.63
N GLN A 39 6.19 6.02 18.44
CA GLN A 39 7.44 5.96 19.20
C GLN A 39 8.49 6.90 18.61
N SER A 40 8.60 6.94 17.28
CA SER A 40 9.59 7.77 16.58
C SER A 40 9.07 9.14 16.17
N GLY A 41 7.76 9.39 16.25
CA GLY A 41 7.11 10.64 15.82
C GLY A 41 7.10 10.84 14.30
N ARG A 42 7.34 9.78 13.53
CA ARG A 42 7.37 9.80 12.06
C ARG A 42 6.06 9.32 11.48
N TYR A 43 5.81 9.63 10.21
CA TYR A 43 4.69 9.07 9.47
C TYR A 43 5.11 8.68 8.06
N LEU A 44 4.32 7.79 7.46
CA LEU A 44 4.39 7.43 6.05
C LEU A 44 3.03 7.69 5.42
N ALA A 45 3.04 8.33 4.24
CA ALA A 45 1.86 8.56 3.42
C ALA A 45 2.02 7.78 2.11
N LEU A 46 1.03 6.95 1.76
CA LEU A 46 1.09 5.96 0.68
C LEU A 46 -0.14 6.06 -0.22
N GLY A 47 -0.03 5.60 -1.46
CA GLY A 47 -1.17 5.43 -2.38
C GLY A 47 -1.56 6.68 -3.18
N MET A 48 -1.00 7.85 -2.86
CA MET A 48 -1.14 9.06 -3.67
C MET A 48 -0.53 8.83 -5.05
N LYS A 49 -1.29 9.18 -6.09
CA LYS A 49 -0.95 8.91 -7.50
C LYS A 49 -1.19 10.08 -8.43
N ASN A 50 -1.45 11.28 -7.88
CA ASN A 50 -1.72 12.49 -8.65
C ASN A 50 -0.55 12.88 -9.57
N GLU A 51 0.69 12.53 -9.21
CA GLU A 51 1.89 12.77 -10.02
C GLU A 51 2.42 11.50 -10.71
N GLU A 52 1.73 10.37 -10.59
CA GLU A 52 2.17 9.12 -11.20
C GLU A 52 1.75 9.05 -12.67
N LYS A 53 2.68 8.61 -13.54
CA LYS A 53 2.39 8.48 -14.99
C LYS A 53 1.28 7.47 -15.29
N ARG A 54 1.09 6.49 -14.40
CA ARG A 54 0.08 5.43 -14.51
C ARG A 54 -0.48 5.14 -13.12
N ALA A 55 -1.80 4.96 -13.07
CA ALA A 55 -2.51 4.51 -11.89
C ALA A 55 -2.59 2.97 -11.84
N TYR A 56 -3.35 2.43 -10.89
CA TYR A 56 -3.66 1.01 -10.79
C TYR A 56 -4.21 0.43 -12.10
N ASP A 57 -3.64 -0.70 -12.53
CA ASP A 57 -4.20 -1.55 -13.56
C ASP A 57 -4.95 -2.72 -12.90
N PHE A 58 -6.28 -2.59 -12.82
CA PHE A 58 -7.15 -3.62 -12.24
C PHE A 58 -7.31 -4.86 -13.13
N GLY A 59 -6.91 -4.78 -14.40
CA GLY A 59 -6.91 -5.91 -15.33
C GLY A 59 -5.61 -6.70 -15.35
N PHE A 60 -4.64 -6.35 -14.50
CA PHE A 60 -3.33 -6.99 -14.47
C PHE A 60 -3.46 -8.49 -14.13
N SER A 61 -2.89 -9.33 -14.99
CA SER A 61 -2.84 -10.78 -14.80
C SER A 61 -1.42 -11.21 -14.49
N ALA A 62 -1.26 -12.02 -13.45
CA ALA A 62 0.02 -12.57 -13.03
C ALA A 62 -0.06 -14.07 -12.80
N SER A 63 1.04 -14.75 -13.09
CA SER A 63 1.28 -16.16 -12.81
C SER A 63 2.17 -16.32 -11.58
N LYS A 64 2.22 -17.54 -11.00
CA LYS A 64 3.16 -17.84 -9.92
C LYS A 64 4.63 -17.65 -10.32
N ALA A 65 4.94 -17.80 -11.61
CA ALA A 65 6.31 -17.65 -12.11
C ALA A 65 6.81 -16.21 -11.98
N ASP A 66 5.92 -15.22 -12.09
CA ASP A 66 6.25 -13.80 -12.00
C ASP A 66 6.74 -13.40 -10.60
N PHE A 67 6.40 -14.19 -9.59
CA PHE A 67 6.80 -13.98 -8.20
C PHE A 67 8.00 -14.85 -7.77
N GLN A 68 8.68 -15.51 -8.71
CA GLN A 68 9.92 -16.23 -8.40
C GLN A 68 11.09 -15.24 -8.22
N PRO A 69 12.06 -15.54 -7.34
CA PRO A 69 13.21 -14.66 -7.13
C PRO A 69 14.00 -14.35 -8.41
N ALA A 70 14.06 -15.27 -9.37
CA ALA A 70 14.71 -15.04 -10.66
C ALA A 70 13.94 -14.02 -11.51
N ALA A 71 12.61 -14.15 -11.60
CA ALA A 71 11.75 -13.22 -12.33
C ALA A 71 11.81 -11.80 -11.75
N LEU A 72 11.73 -11.67 -10.42
CA LEU A 72 11.81 -10.38 -9.72
C LEU A 72 13.17 -9.67 -9.92
N ARG A 73 14.27 -10.43 -9.96
CA ARG A 73 15.61 -9.87 -10.25
C ARG A 73 15.70 -9.35 -11.69
N GLN A 74 15.04 -10.03 -12.62
CA GLN A 74 15.03 -9.64 -14.03
C GLN A 74 14.10 -8.46 -14.31
N SER A 75 12.98 -8.35 -13.59
CA SER A 75 12.00 -7.28 -13.75
C SER A 75 12.43 -5.95 -13.10
N GLY A 76 13.47 -5.96 -12.27
CA GLY A 76 14.04 -4.74 -11.70
C GLY A 76 14.58 -3.81 -12.81
N ILE A 77 14.15 -2.55 -12.79
CA ILE A 77 14.69 -1.52 -13.67
C ILE A 77 16.04 -1.06 -13.09
N ARG A 78 17.10 -1.02 -13.91
CA ARG A 78 18.41 -0.43 -13.54
C ARG A 78 18.37 1.09 -13.64
#